data_AF-A0A5D4GSS0-F1
#
_entry.id   AF-A0A5D4GSS0-F1
#
_cell.length_a   1.000
_cell.length_b   1.000
_cell.length_c   1.000
_cell.angle_alpha   90.00
_cell.angle_beta   90.00
_cell.angle_gamma   90.00
#
_symmetry.space_group_name_H-M   'P 1'
#
loop_
_entity.id
_entity.type
_entity.pdbx_description
1 polymer ?
#
loop_
_entity_poly.entity_id
_entity_poly.type
_entity_poly.pdbx_seq_one_letter_code
_entity_poly.pdbx_strand_id
1 'polypeptide(L)'
;MAHSRKDEARALDAAELELVEKSHHPAIQDLSDAELSDLTKHLRERRDKAQSTANRQRREMRRKTEAKGVRASADDSGTRRKTEVLAMAVRRLNGERDRRNRMAARAELVENAQNALSMRQAAEGGKERRATRSAGKGMRASESTRARKITAPKKVGSVSQQNKRAQAKRDA
;
A
#
# COMPACT_ATOMS: atom_id res chain seq x y z
N MET A 1 0.54 -13.59 19.63
CA MET A 1 0.56 -14.98 20.14
C MET A 1 -0.35 -15.81 19.26
N ALA A 2 0.14 -16.91 18.70
CA ALA A 2 -0.71 -17.88 18.03
C ALA A 2 -1.34 -18.82 19.07
N HIS A 3 -2.61 -19.16 18.91
CA HIS A 3 -3.29 -20.16 19.74
C HIS A 3 -3.26 -21.50 19.02
N SER A 4 -2.97 -22.58 19.74
CA SER A 4 -3.11 -23.92 19.17
C SER A 4 -4.58 -24.26 18.98
N ARG A 5 -4.93 -25.13 18.03
CA ARG A 5 -6.33 -25.59 17.84
C ARG A 5 -6.91 -26.19 19.13
N LYS A 6 -6.08 -26.86 19.94
CA LYS A 6 -6.47 -27.37 21.26
C LYS A 6 -6.84 -26.24 22.24
N ASP A 7 -6.15 -25.11 22.18
CA ASP A 7 -6.48 -23.95 23.01
C ASP A 7 -7.74 -23.24 22.51
N GLU A 8 -7.95 -23.20 21.19
CA GLU A 8 -9.18 -22.67 20.59
C GLU A 8 -10.39 -23.51 21.04
N ALA A 9 -10.30 -24.84 20.95
CA ALA A 9 -11.37 -25.76 21.37
C ALA A 9 -11.70 -25.69 22.88
N ARG A 10 -10.74 -25.30 23.73
CA ARG A 10 -11.01 -25.08 25.16
C ARG A 10 -11.65 -23.72 25.47
N ALA A 11 -11.40 -22.73 24.63
CA ALA A 11 -11.82 -21.35 24.88
C ALA A 11 -13.18 -20.99 24.26
N LEU A 12 -13.60 -21.74 23.24
CA LEU A 12 -14.78 -21.46 22.43
C LEU A 12 -15.89 -22.47 22.68
N ASP A 13 -17.13 -22.06 22.42
CA ASP A 13 -18.25 -23.00 22.27
C ASP A 13 -18.22 -23.67 20.88
N ALA A 14 -19.04 -24.71 20.69
CA ALA A 14 -19.05 -25.48 19.45
C ALA A 14 -19.36 -24.61 18.21
N ALA A 15 -20.34 -23.73 18.31
CA ALA A 15 -20.75 -22.85 17.20
C ALA A 15 -19.66 -21.81 16.86
N GLU A 16 -18.90 -21.33 17.84
CA GLU A 16 -17.75 -20.45 17.65
C GLU A 16 -16.55 -21.20 17.08
N LEU A 17 -16.31 -22.41 17.54
CA LEU A 17 -15.24 -23.25 17.04
C LEU A 17 -15.42 -23.50 15.54
N GLU A 18 -16.62 -23.86 15.09
CA GLU A 18 -16.95 -24.04 13.67
C GLU A 18 -16.64 -22.79 12.83
N LEU A 19 -16.93 -21.58 13.33
CA LEU A 19 -16.60 -20.34 12.62
C LEU A 19 -15.09 -20.10 12.58
N VAL A 20 -14.38 -20.40 13.66
CA VAL A 20 -12.92 -20.22 13.72
C VAL A 20 -12.22 -21.25 12.84
N GLU A 21 -12.75 -22.47 12.72
CA GLU A 21 -12.25 -23.50 11.80
C GLU A 21 -12.28 -23.03 10.35
N LYS A 22 -13.34 -22.35 9.91
CA LYS A 22 -13.44 -21.73 8.57
C LYS A 22 -12.39 -20.64 8.32
N SER A 23 -11.83 -20.03 9.38
CA SER A 23 -10.76 -19.02 9.26
C SER A 23 -9.36 -19.61 9.08
N HIS A 24 -9.20 -20.93 9.27
CA HIS A 24 -7.90 -21.58 9.11
C HIS A 24 -7.63 -21.91 7.64
N HIS A 25 -6.35 -21.94 7.29
CA HIS A 25 -5.89 -22.52 6.03
C HIS A 25 -6.01 -24.06 6.10
N PRO A 26 -6.45 -24.75 5.03
CA PRO A 26 -6.78 -24.24 3.70
C PRO A 26 -8.20 -23.67 3.52
N ALA A 27 -9.15 -23.99 4.40
CA ALA A 27 -10.58 -23.68 4.24
C ALA A 27 -10.89 -22.20 3.93
N ILE A 28 -10.12 -21.27 4.47
CA ILE A 28 -10.27 -19.83 4.19
C ILE A 28 -10.12 -19.47 2.70
N GLN A 29 -9.41 -20.28 1.92
CA GLN A 29 -9.22 -20.05 0.48
C GLN A 29 -10.44 -20.44 -0.35
N ASP A 30 -11.25 -21.38 0.15
CA ASP A 30 -12.43 -21.88 -0.55
C ASP A 30 -13.64 -20.94 -0.40
N LEU A 31 -13.56 -19.95 0.51
CA LEU A 31 -14.63 -18.98 0.75
C LEU A 31 -14.71 -17.94 -0.38
N SER A 32 -15.91 -17.65 -0.85
CA SER A 32 -16.18 -16.49 -1.72
C SER A 32 -15.95 -15.17 -0.97
N ASP A 33 -15.83 -14.05 -1.70
CA ASP A 33 -15.65 -12.73 -1.08
C ASP A 33 -16.85 -12.31 -0.21
N ALA A 34 -18.07 -12.73 -0.60
CA ALA A 34 -19.28 -12.51 0.17
C ALA A 34 -19.25 -13.30 1.49
N GLU A 35 -18.94 -14.59 1.42
CA GLU A 35 -18.82 -15.46 2.61
C GLU A 35 -17.69 -14.98 3.54
N LEU A 36 -16.56 -14.51 2.98
CA LEU A 36 -15.47 -13.95 3.76
C LEU A 36 -15.92 -12.69 4.53
N SER A 37 -16.69 -11.82 3.87
CA SER A 37 -17.26 -10.62 4.49
C SER A 37 -18.23 -10.95 5.62
N ASP A 38 -19.15 -11.89 5.38
CA ASP A 38 -20.17 -12.27 6.36
C ASP A 38 -19.57 -13.05 7.53
N LEU A 39 -18.64 -13.97 7.28
CA LEU A 39 -17.88 -14.64 8.35
C LEU A 39 -17.11 -13.62 9.21
N THR A 40 -16.52 -12.60 8.58
CA THR A 40 -15.83 -11.52 9.31
C THR A 40 -16.80 -10.74 10.21
N LYS A 41 -18.01 -10.43 9.74
CA LYS A 41 -19.04 -9.75 10.56
C LYS A 41 -19.43 -10.60 11.76
N HIS A 42 -19.78 -11.87 11.55
CA HIS A 42 -20.18 -12.78 12.63
C HIS A 42 -19.09 -12.93 13.70
N LEU A 43 -17.82 -13.08 13.29
CA LEU A 43 -16.72 -13.20 14.26
C LEU A 43 -16.45 -11.89 15.00
N ARG A 44 -16.64 -10.72 14.38
CA ARG A 44 -16.53 -9.42 15.06
C ARG A 44 -17.62 -9.27 16.11
N GLU A 45 -18.87 -9.57 15.78
CA GLU A 45 -19.98 -9.50 16.72
C GLU A 45 -19.76 -10.40 17.95
N ARG A 46 -19.34 -11.65 17.73
CA ARG A 46 -19.03 -12.58 18.82
C ARG A 46 -17.84 -12.13 19.65
N ARG A 47 -16.78 -11.61 19.02
CA ARG A 47 -15.63 -11.02 19.71
C ARG A 47 -16.05 -9.85 20.58
N ASP A 48 -16.85 -8.94 20.05
CA ASP A 48 -17.27 -7.71 20.75
C ASP A 48 -18.20 -8.04 21.93
N LYS A 49 -19.06 -9.05 21.77
CA LYS A 49 -19.85 -9.62 22.86
C LYS A 49 -18.99 -10.27 23.95
N ALA A 50 -17.96 -11.04 23.57
CA ALA A 50 -17.02 -11.61 24.52
C ALA A 50 -16.21 -10.52 25.24
N GLN A 51 -15.81 -9.47 24.52
CA GLN A 51 -15.03 -8.35 25.05
C GLN A 51 -15.85 -7.50 26.02
N SER A 52 -17.11 -7.21 25.71
CA SER A 52 -18.01 -6.51 26.63
C SER A 52 -18.23 -7.31 27.91
N THR A 53 -18.34 -8.64 27.81
CA THR A 53 -18.46 -9.54 28.96
C THR A 53 -17.19 -9.54 29.81
N ALA A 54 -16.01 -9.68 29.20
CA ALA A 54 -14.73 -9.62 29.90
C ALA A 54 -14.53 -8.27 30.62
N ASN A 55 -14.87 -7.16 29.95
CA ASN A 55 -14.78 -5.82 30.53
C ASN A 55 -15.75 -5.64 31.71
N ARG A 56 -16.96 -6.18 31.63
CA ARG A 56 -17.93 -6.17 32.74
C ARG A 56 -17.40 -6.96 33.93
N GLN A 57 -16.99 -8.21 33.72
CA GLN A 57 -16.42 -9.07 34.78
C GLN A 57 -15.22 -8.40 35.46
N ARG A 58 -14.35 -7.73 34.68
CA ARG A 58 -13.23 -6.96 35.23
C ARG A 58 -13.67 -5.79 36.12
N ARG A 59 -14.77 -5.12 35.77
CA ARG A 59 -15.32 -4.03 36.59
C ARG A 59 -15.99 -4.55 37.86
N GLU A 60 -16.71 -5.67 37.78
CA GLU A 60 -17.29 -6.36 38.93
C GLU A 60 -16.20 -6.81 39.93
N MET A 61 -15.11 -7.43 39.45
CA MET A 61 -13.95 -7.80 40.28
C MET A 61 -13.34 -6.60 41.01
N ARG A 62 -13.34 -5.45 40.34
CA ARG A 62 -12.84 -4.17 40.90
C ARG A 62 -13.89 -3.44 41.74
N ARG A 63 -15.07 -4.04 41.97
CA ARG A 63 -16.22 -3.46 42.67
C ARG A 63 -16.67 -2.11 42.11
N LYS A 64 -16.44 -1.89 40.81
CA LYS A 64 -16.81 -0.65 40.09
C LYS A 64 -18.19 -0.71 39.45
N THR A 65 -18.83 -1.86 39.50
CA THR A 65 -20.15 -2.13 38.90
C THR A 65 -20.82 -3.19 39.73
N GLU A 66 -22.15 -3.12 39.84
CA GLU A 66 -22.95 -4.15 40.49
C GLU A 66 -22.78 -5.50 39.79
N ALA A 67 -22.79 -6.57 40.58
CA ALA A 67 -22.69 -7.91 40.05
C ALA A 67 -23.92 -8.22 39.17
N LYS A 68 -23.70 -8.71 37.95
CA LYS A 68 -24.82 -9.15 37.11
C LYS A 68 -25.55 -10.36 37.71
N GLY A 69 -24.85 -11.20 38.47
CA GLY A 69 -25.40 -12.37 39.16
C GLY A 69 -25.43 -12.21 40.68
N VAL A 70 -25.75 -13.29 41.38
CA VAL A 70 -25.81 -13.34 42.86
C VAL A 70 -24.48 -12.93 43.51
N ARG A 71 -23.36 -13.15 42.82
CA ARG A 71 -22.01 -12.76 43.25
C ARG A 71 -21.25 -12.13 42.09
N ALA A 72 -20.34 -11.21 42.41
CA ALA A 72 -19.41 -10.64 41.44
C ALA A 72 -18.53 -11.73 40.81
N SER A 73 -18.14 -11.55 39.55
CA SER A 73 -17.18 -12.45 38.90
C SER A 73 -15.89 -12.56 39.71
N ALA A 74 -15.39 -13.79 39.90
CA ALA A 74 -14.13 -14.04 40.60
C ALA A 74 -12.90 -13.99 39.66
N ASP A 75 -13.11 -14.24 38.37
CA ASP A 75 -12.07 -14.24 37.34
C ASP A 75 -12.64 -13.78 35.98
N ASP A 76 -11.78 -13.26 35.10
CA ASP A 76 -12.06 -12.93 33.69
C ASP A 76 -11.09 -13.59 32.70
N SER A 77 -10.22 -14.51 33.15
CA SER A 77 -9.20 -15.16 32.31
C SER A 77 -9.80 -15.91 31.11
N GLY A 78 -10.86 -16.69 31.32
CA GLY A 78 -11.52 -17.46 30.26
C GLY A 78 -12.18 -16.58 29.19
N THR A 79 -12.86 -15.51 29.61
CA THR A 79 -13.51 -14.58 28.67
C THR A 79 -12.48 -13.75 27.91
N ARG A 80 -11.37 -13.35 28.54
CA ARG A 80 -10.22 -12.77 27.83
C ARG A 80 -9.64 -13.74 26.82
N ARG A 81 -9.42 -15.01 27.20
CA ARG A 81 -8.87 -16.01 26.27
C ARG A 81 -9.77 -16.20 25.05
N LYS A 82 -11.09 -16.27 25.25
CA LYS A 82 -12.08 -16.30 24.18
C LYS A 82 -11.96 -15.07 23.27
N THR A 83 -11.81 -13.86 23.82
CA THR A 83 -11.61 -12.64 23.01
C THR A 83 -10.33 -12.67 22.19
N GLU A 84 -9.23 -13.18 22.75
CA GLU A 84 -7.95 -13.29 22.05
C GLU A 84 -8.05 -14.25 20.86
N VAL A 85 -8.67 -15.41 21.07
CA VAL A 85 -8.90 -16.41 20.01
C VAL A 85 -9.77 -15.83 18.88
N LEU A 86 -10.91 -15.21 19.21
CA LEU A 86 -11.79 -14.60 18.21
C LEU A 86 -11.09 -13.45 17.47
N ALA A 87 -10.29 -12.63 18.16
CA ALA A 87 -9.50 -11.57 17.54
C ALA A 87 -8.42 -12.12 16.59
N MET A 88 -7.83 -13.28 16.90
CA MET A 88 -6.92 -13.98 15.98
C MET A 88 -7.62 -14.47 14.72
N ALA A 89 -8.82 -15.04 14.83
CA ALA A 89 -9.62 -15.47 13.68
C ALA A 89 -9.95 -14.27 12.76
N VAL A 90 -10.39 -13.14 13.33
CA VAL A 90 -10.64 -11.90 12.55
C VAL A 90 -9.37 -11.41 11.85
N ARG A 91 -8.20 -11.50 12.49
CA ARG A 91 -6.92 -11.14 11.86
C ARG A 91 -6.60 -12.01 10.66
N ARG A 92 -6.86 -13.33 10.73
CA ARG A 92 -6.66 -14.24 9.58
C ARG A 92 -7.54 -13.84 8.40
N LEU A 93 -8.82 -13.55 8.65
CA LEU A 93 -9.78 -13.15 7.61
C LEU A 93 -9.44 -11.81 6.96
N ASN A 94 -9.05 -10.81 7.77
CA ASN A 94 -8.56 -9.54 7.23
C ASN A 94 -7.29 -9.75 6.37
N GLY A 95 -6.38 -10.62 6.81
CA GLY A 95 -5.19 -10.97 6.05
C GLY A 95 -5.49 -11.63 4.71
N GLU A 96 -6.50 -12.49 4.64
CA GLU A 96 -6.96 -13.08 3.37
C GLU A 96 -7.58 -12.03 2.46
N ARG A 97 -8.41 -11.12 2.99
CA ARG A 97 -8.96 -10.02 2.21
C ARG A 97 -7.86 -9.13 1.63
N ASP A 98 -6.87 -8.79 2.44
CA ASP A 98 -5.70 -8.01 2.00
C ASP A 98 -4.89 -8.77 0.93
N ARG A 99 -4.76 -10.10 1.06
CA ARG A 99 -4.11 -10.95 0.05
C ARG A 99 -4.85 -10.86 -1.28
N ARG A 100 -6.17 -11.04 -1.29
CA ARG A 100 -7.02 -10.95 -2.50
C ARG A 100 -6.91 -9.57 -3.15
N ASN A 101 -7.02 -8.51 -2.36
CA ASN A 101 -6.88 -7.14 -2.85
C ASN A 101 -5.51 -6.88 -3.49
N ARG A 102 -4.42 -7.36 -2.86
CA ARG A 102 -3.06 -7.22 -3.41
C ARG A 102 -2.89 -8.01 -4.71
N MET A 103 -3.51 -9.18 -4.83
CA MET A 103 -3.47 -9.96 -6.08
C MET A 103 -4.24 -9.25 -7.19
N ALA A 104 -5.45 -8.75 -6.90
CA ALA A 104 -6.25 -7.99 -7.87
C ALA A 104 -5.51 -6.73 -8.35
N ALA A 105 -4.97 -5.93 -7.42
CA ALA A 105 -4.21 -4.72 -7.76
C ALA A 105 -2.95 -5.02 -8.60
N ARG A 106 -2.29 -6.16 -8.36
CA ARG A 106 -1.16 -6.60 -9.19
C ARG A 106 -1.59 -6.99 -10.60
N ALA A 107 -2.71 -7.69 -10.75
CA ALA A 107 -3.25 -8.05 -12.05
C ALA A 107 -3.62 -6.80 -12.87
N GLU A 108 -4.32 -5.86 -12.24
CA GLU A 108 -4.69 -4.58 -12.85
C GLU A 108 -3.45 -3.76 -13.28
N LEU A 109 -2.41 -3.72 -12.45
CA LEU A 109 -1.15 -3.05 -12.78
C LEU A 109 -0.48 -3.65 -14.03
N VAL A 110 -0.47 -4.99 -14.14
CA VAL A 110 0.10 -5.69 -15.29
C VAL A 110 -0.69 -5.39 -16.56
N GLU A 111 -2.02 -5.43 -16.50
CA GLU A 111 -2.90 -5.12 -17.63
C GLU A 111 -2.70 -3.67 -18.11
N ASN A 112 -2.67 -2.71 -17.18
CA ASN A 112 -2.42 -1.31 -17.50
C ASN A 112 -1.04 -1.09 -18.15
N ALA A 113 0.00 -1.79 -17.67
CA ALA A 113 1.33 -1.72 -18.26
C ALA A 113 1.37 -2.29 -19.69
N GLN A 114 0.64 -3.39 -19.94
CA GLN A 114 0.51 -3.99 -21.28
C GLN A 114 -0.23 -3.04 -22.24
N ASN A 115 -1.31 -2.40 -21.78
CA ASN A 115 -2.07 -1.42 -22.55
C ASN A 115 -1.21 -0.18 -22.88
N ALA A 116 -0.43 0.33 -21.92
CA ALA A 116 0.48 1.44 -22.16
C ALA A 116 1.59 1.07 -23.16
N LEU A 117 2.12 -0.15 -23.08
CA LEU A 117 3.12 -0.65 -24.02
C LEU A 117 2.55 -0.76 -25.44
N SER A 118 1.34 -1.30 -25.60
CA SER A 118 0.68 -1.44 -26.91
C SER A 118 0.39 -0.08 -27.54
N MET A 119 -0.10 0.89 -26.76
CA MET A 119 -0.29 2.28 -27.22
C MET A 119 1.03 2.92 -27.68
N ARG A 120 2.11 2.72 -26.92
CA ARG A 120 3.43 3.22 -27.29
C ARG A 120 3.93 2.59 -28.59
N GLN A 121 3.80 1.27 -28.74
CA GLN A 121 4.21 0.56 -29.95
C GLN A 121 3.40 1.01 -31.17
N ALA A 122 2.08 1.20 -31.02
CA ALA A 122 1.24 1.75 -32.09
C ALA A 122 1.64 3.19 -32.48
N ALA A 123 1.96 4.03 -31.50
CA ALA A 123 2.43 5.40 -31.75
C ALA A 123 3.84 5.46 -32.37
N GLU A 124 4.70 4.47 -32.11
CA GLU A 124 6.01 4.34 -32.75
C GLU A 124 5.88 3.79 -34.19
N GLY A 125 4.96 2.86 -34.45
CA GLY A 125 4.71 2.30 -35.79
C GLY A 125 4.17 3.29 -36.81
N GLY A 126 3.43 4.31 -36.37
CA GLY A 126 2.93 5.40 -37.24
C GLY A 126 3.91 6.56 -37.45
N LYS A 127 5.02 6.60 -36.71
CA LYS A 127 6.07 7.59 -36.94
C LYS A 127 7.09 6.97 -37.89
N GLU A 128 7.02 7.34 -39.17
CA GLU A 128 8.22 7.29 -40.01
C GLU A 128 9.34 7.92 -39.18
N ARG A 129 10.41 7.15 -38.94
CA ARG A 129 11.61 7.67 -38.30
C ARG A 129 12.08 8.81 -39.20
N ARG A 130 11.70 10.06 -38.88
CA ARG A 130 12.23 11.24 -39.55
C ARG A 130 13.72 11.02 -39.57
N ALA A 131 14.30 10.91 -40.76
CA ALA A 131 15.72 10.69 -40.95
C ALA A 131 16.46 11.75 -40.13
N THR A 132 16.85 11.40 -38.90
CA THR A 132 17.68 12.27 -38.10
C THR A 132 19.02 12.26 -38.79
N ARG A 133 19.67 13.42 -38.86
CA ARG A 133 21.00 13.57 -39.44
C ARG A 133 22.01 12.85 -38.53
N SER A 134 22.02 11.53 -38.54
CA SER A 134 23.10 10.74 -37.95
C SER A 134 24.19 10.63 -39.00
N ALA A 135 25.43 10.93 -38.58
CA ALA A 135 26.58 10.99 -39.46
C ALA A 135 27.00 9.58 -39.89
N GLY A 136 26.40 9.08 -40.97
CA GLY A 136 26.99 8.03 -41.79
C GLY A 136 28.05 8.63 -42.71
N LYS A 137 29.09 7.83 -43.01
CA LYS A 137 30.22 8.15 -43.92
C LYS A 137 29.71 8.72 -45.25
N GLY A 138 29.59 10.04 -45.36
CA GLY A 138 29.06 10.67 -46.57
C GLY A 138 28.46 12.08 -46.40
N MET A 139 28.19 12.56 -45.19
CA MET A 139 27.72 13.94 -45.04
C MET A 139 28.87 14.96 -45.09
N ARG A 140 28.77 15.96 -45.97
CA ARG A 140 29.63 17.15 -45.93
C ARG A 140 29.28 17.97 -44.69
N ALA A 141 30.31 18.43 -43.97
CA ALA A 141 30.15 19.27 -42.80
C ALA A 141 29.38 20.55 -43.17
N SER A 142 28.21 20.74 -42.57
CA SER A 142 27.48 22.01 -42.63
C SER A 142 27.95 22.86 -41.45
N GLU A 143 28.69 23.94 -41.73
CA GLU A 143 29.13 24.85 -40.69
C GLU A 143 27.93 25.51 -40.02
N SER A 144 28.00 25.66 -38.70
CA SER A 144 26.97 26.32 -37.91
C SER A 144 26.83 27.79 -38.35
N THR A 145 25.63 28.17 -38.80
CA THR A 145 25.26 29.58 -39.09
C THR A 145 25.17 30.47 -37.85
N ARG A 146 25.35 29.91 -36.65
CA ARG A 146 25.46 30.72 -35.43
C ARG A 146 26.74 31.54 -35.47
N ALA A 147 26.61 32.85 -35.22
CA ALA A 147 27.74 33.75 -35.09
C ALA A 147 28.80 33.17 -34.15
N ARG A 148 30.06 33.10 -34.61
CA ARG A 148 31.17 32.59 -33.80
C ARG A 148 31.24 33.40 -32.52
N LYS A 149 31.35 32.72 -31.37
CA LYS A 149 31.55 33.39 -30.08
C LYS A 149 32.95 34.02 -30.08
N ILE A 150 33.02 35.32 -30.36
CA ILE A 150 34.27 36.08 -30.44
C ILE A 150 34.93 36.19 -29.05
N THR A 151 34.13 36.18 -27.98
CA THR A 151 34.62 36.31 -26.59
C THR A 151 33.92 35.34 -25.64
N ALA A 152 34.63 34.92 -24.59
CA ALA A 152 34.06 34.10 -23.54
C ALA A 152 33.01 34.90 -22.74
N PRO A 153 31.83 34.35 -22.39
CA PRO A 153 30.75 35.08 -21.73
C PRO A 153 31.19 35.83 -20.46
N LYS A 154 32.06 35.21 -19.65
CA LYS A 154 32.61 35.79 -18.42
C LYS A 154 33.51 37.02 -18.63
N LYS A 155 33.97 37.27 -19.87
CA LYS A 155 34.84 38.40 -20.22
C LYS A 155 34.10 39.54 -20.93
N VAL A 156 32.81 39.37 -21.27
CA VAL A 156 32.03 40.36 -22.03
C VAL A 156 31.99 41.71 -21.31
N GLY A 157 31.74 41.71 -20.00
CA GLY A 157 31.72 42.95 -19.21
C GLY A 157 33.08 43.67 -19.21
N SER A 158 34.18 42.93 -19.05
CA SER A 158 35.53 43.50 -19.07
C SER A 158 35.88 44.12 -20.43
N VAL A 159 35.62 43.40 -21.52
CA VAL A 159 35.85 43.90 -22.89
C VAL A 159 34.98 45.12 -23.20
N SER A 160 33.71 45.11 -22.75
CA SER A 160 32.82 46.26 -22.92
C SER A 160 33.33 47.50 -22.21
N GLN A 161 33.82 47.37 -20.97
CA GLN A 161 34.38 48.49 -20.21
C GLN A 161 35.69 49.01 -20.81
N GLN A 162 36.54 48.11 -21.29
CA GLN A 162 37.78 48.47 -21.98
C GLN A 162 37.49 49.28 -23.26
N ASN A 163 36.54 48.82 -24.08
CA ASN A 163 36.14 49.53 -25.30
C ASN A 163 35.54 50.90 -24.98
N LYS A 164 34.69 50.99 -23.93
CA LYS A 164 34.11 52.27 -23.50
C LYS A 164 35.19 53.28 -23.07
N ARG A 165 36.21 52.84 -22.33
CA ARG A 165 37.35 53.68 -21.93
C ARG A 165 38.20 54.11 -23.13
N ALA A 166 38.47 53.19 -24.05
CA ALA A 166 39.23 53.50 -25.26
C ALA A 166 38.50 54.50 -26.17
N GLN A 167 37.17 54.39 -26.27
CA GLN A 167 36.35 55.33 -27.03
C GLN A 167 36.33 56.72 -26.36
N ALA A 168 36.13 56.79 -25.04
CA ALA A 168 36.19 58.05 -24.31
C ALA A 168 37.56 58.76 -24.43
N LYS A 169 38.67 58.01 -24.55
CA LYS A 169 39.99 58.56 -24.82
C LYS A 169 40.16 59.06 -26.26
N ARG A 170 39.44 58.46 -27.21
CA ARG A 170 39.45 58.87 -28.62
C ARG A 170 38.59 60.12 -28.85
N ASP A 171 37.50 60.25 -28.09
CA ASP A 171 36.53 61.33 -28.21
C ASP A 171 36.89 62.58 -27.37
N ALA A 172 38.00 62.53 -26.63
CA ALA A 172 38.58 63.65 -25.86
C ALA A 172 39.81 64.20 -26.59
#